data_AF-A0A6A7LMG1-F1
#
_entry.id   AF-A0A6A7LMG1-F1
#
_cell.length_a   1.000
_cell.length_b   1.000
_cell.length_c   1.000
_cell.angle_alpha   90.00
_cell.angle_beta   90.00
_cell.angle_gamma   90.00
#
_symmetry.space_group_name_H-M   'P 1'
#
loop_
_entity.id
_entity.type
_entity.pdbx_description
1 polymer ?
#
loop_
_entity_poly.entity_id
_entity_poly.type
_entity_poly.pdbx_seq_one_letter_code
_entity_poly.pdbx_strand_id
1 'polypeptide(L)'
;MRESWVTIFRNTEVIKFNTTNTKVRIFDNGDIGVVVCQENIKSLVNGQQAKIGVIATNIFERYENRWLLIHHQGSSISNYMPPNLSPQ
;
A
#
# COMPACT_ATOMS: atom_id res chain seq x y z
N MET A 1 -13.81 2.66 4.78
CA MET A 1 -13.01 1.85 3.83
C MET A 1 -13.48 2.05 2.40
N ARG A 2 -14.65 1.53 1.96
CA ARG A 2 -15.05 1.61 0.54
C ARG A 2 -15.19 3.05 0.01
N GLU A 3 -15.82 3.94 0.78
CA GLU A 3 -16.06 5.32 0.35
C GLU A 3 -14.78 6.14 0.17
N SER A 4 -13.78 5.98 1.06
CA SER A 4 -12.48 6.63 0.91
C SER A 4 -11.73 6.14 -0.33
N TRP A 5 -11.80 4.84 -0.63
CA TRP A 5 -11.22 4.26 -1.85
C TRP A 5 -11.91 4.78 -3.12
N VAL A 6 -13.24 4.89 -3.13
CA VAL A 6 -13.99 5.46 -4.26
C VAL A 6 -13.56 6.90 -4.53
N THR A 7 -13.36 7.71 -3.49
CA THR A 7 -12.87 9.08 -3.63
C THR A 7 -11.45 9.15 -4.17
N ILE A 8 -10.54 8.29 -3.71
CA ILE A 8 -9.17 8.22 -4.22
C ILE A 8 -9.17 7.88 -5.72
N PHE A 9 -9.95 6.86 -6.13
CA PHE A 9 -10.01 6.46 -7.53
C PHE A 9 -10.67 7.51 -8.44
N ARG A 10 -11.65 8.28 -7.93
CA ARG A 10 -12.27 9.36 -8.70
C ARG A 10 -11.33 10.55 -8.94
N ASN A 11 -10.42 10.81 -8.01
CA ASN A 11 -9.61 12.03 -7.99
C ASN A 11 -8.15 11.80 -8.41
N THR A 12 -7.79 10.60 -8.86
CA THR A 12 -6.41 10.28 -9.25
C THR A 12 -6.38 9.72 -10.67
N GLU A 13 -5.81 10.47 -11.61
CA GLU A 13 -5.72 10.05 -13.02
C GLU A 13 -4.79 8.83 -13.18
N VAL A 14 -3.63 8.87 -12.53
CA VAL A 14 -2.66 7.78 -12.50
C VAL A 14 -2.11 7.65 -11.10
N ILE A 15 -2.20 6.46 -10.52
CA ILE A 15 -1.53 6.08 -9.27
C ILE A 15 -0.69 4.83 -9.50
N LYS A 16 0.58 4.88 -9.13
CA LYS A 16 1.53 3.76 -9.22
C LYS A 16 2.12 3.49 -7.85
N PHE A 17 2.04 2.24 -7.42
CA PHE A 17 2.64 1.77 -6.19
C PHE A 17 3.88 0.95 -6.53
N ASN A 18 5.00 1.26 -5.88
CA ASN A 18 6.16 0.38 -5.82
C ASN A 18 6.40 -0.01 -4.36
N THR A 19 6.19 -1.27 -4.01
CA THR A 19 6.36 -1.76 -2.64
C THR A 19 7.80 -2.20 -2.41
N THR A 20 8.42 -1.67 -1.35
CA THR A 20 9.77 -2.06 -0.90
C THR A 20 9.73 -2.52 0.55
N ASN A 21 10.82 -3.11 1.03
CA ASN A 21 11.02 -3.50 2.43
C ASN A 21 9.87 -4.36 2.99
N THR A 22 9.30 -5.24 2.17
CA THR A 22 8.15 -6.05 2.53
C THR A 22 8.53 -7.14 3.52
N LYS A 23 7.77 -7.24 4.61
CA LYS A 23 7.88 -8.28 5.63
C LYS A 23 6.53 -8.98 5.76
N VAL A 24 6.57 -10.30 5.80
CA VAL A 24 5.37 -11.14 5.93
C VAL A 24 5.48 -11.99 7.20
N ARG A 25 4.36 -12.13 7.92
CA ARG A 25 4.19 -13.05 9.05
C ARG A 25 2.85 -13.74 8.94
N ILE A 26 2.83 -15.03 9.27
CA ILE A 26 1.62 -15.86 9.29
C ILE A 26 1.37 -16.28 10.74
N PHE A 27 0.12 -16.17 11.17
CA PHE A 27 -0.37 -16.48 12.51
C PHE A 27 -1.60 -17.39 12.43
N ASP A 28 -2.09 -17.80 13.60
CA ASP A 28 -3.34 -18.54 13.77
C ASP A 28 -3.48 -19.74 12.82
N ASN A 29 -2.59 -20.72 12.97
CA ASN A 29 -2.55 -21.95 12.16
C ASN A 29 -2.47 -21.76 10.63
N GLY A 30 -2.14 -20.56 10.15
CA GLY A 30 -2.08 -20.28 8.72
C GLY A 30 -3.22 -19.42 8.18
N ASP A 31 -4.13 -18.96 9.05
CA ASP A 31 -5.33 -18.26 8.63
C ASP A 31 -5.21 -16.73 8.69
N ILE A 32 -4.23 -16.20 9.44
CA ILE A 32 -3.98 -14.76 9.50
C ILE A 32 -2.61 -14.41 8.90
N GLY A 33 -2.61 -13.56 7.87
CA GLY A 33 -1.41 -13.04 7.23
C GLY A 33 -1.23 -11.56 7.51
N VAL A 34 -0.08 -11.16 8.03
CA VAL A 34 0.28 -9.75 8.25
C VAL A 34 1.41 -9.38 7.31
N VAL A 35 1.18 -8.37 6.47
CA VAL A 35 2.16 -7.82 5.54
C VAL A 35 2.44 -6.37 5.90
N VAL A 36 3.68 -6.08 6.27
CA VAL A 36 4.18 -4.71 6.49
C VAL A 36 5.10 -4.35 5.34
N CYS A 37 4.85 -3.21 4.67
CA CYS A 37 5.68 -2.76 3.56
C CYS A 37 5.81 -1.24 3.53
N GLN A 38 6.78 -0.75 2.75
CA GLN A 38 6.84 0.65 2.36
C GLN A 38 6.23 0.78 0.96
N GLU A 39 5.19 1.59 0.83
CA GLU A 39 4.57 1.94 -0.44
C GLU A 39 5.20 3.23 -0.96
N ASN A 40 5.88 3.13 -2.09
CA ASN A 40 6.43 4.28 -2.81
C ASN A 40 5.43 4.66 -3.90
N ILE A 41 4.59 5.65 -3.60
CA ILE A 41 3.45 6.04 -4.41
C ILE A 41 3.86 7.18 -5.34
N LYS A 42 3.68 7.00 -6.64
CA LYS A 42 3.74 8.07 -7.63
C LYS A 42 2.33 8.34 -8.12
N SER A 43 1.90 9.59 -8.03
CA SER A 43 0.56 10.01 -8.42
C SER A 43 0.61 11.22 -9.34
N LEU A 44 -0.30 11.29 -10.31
CA LEU A 44 -0.55 12.48 -11.11
C LEU A 44 -1.89 13.08 -10.68
N VAL A 45 -1.85 14.31 -10.17
CA VAL A 45 -3.03 15.06 -9.74
C VAL A 45 -2.96 16.45 -10.37
N ASN A 46 -3.95 16.81 -11.18
CA ASN A 46 -3.99 18.10 -11.91
C ASN A 46 -2.71 18.40 -12.71
N GLY A 47 -2.13 17.38 -13.36
CA GLY A 47 -0.89 17.50 -14.13
C GLY A 47 0.41 17.61 -13.31
N GLN A 48 0.33 17.64 -11.98
CA GLN A 48 1.51 17.66 -11.10
C GLN A 48 1.83 16.25 -10.58
N GLN A 49 3.11 15.87 -10.65
CA GLN A 49 3.59 14.61 -10.09
C GLN A 49 3.84 14.75 -8.59
N ALA A 50 3.14 13.94 -7.79
CA ALA A 50 3.39 13.77 -6.37
C ALA A 50 4.11 12.43 -6.12
N LYS A 51 5.10 12.46 -5.23
CA LYS A 51 5.78 11.26 -4.70
C LYS A 51 5.54 11.18 -3.20
N ILE A 52 4.94 10.08 -2.75
CA ILE A 52 4.56 9.88 -1.35
C ILE A 52 5.14 8.54 -0.89
N GLY A 53 5.73 8.54 0.30
CA GLY A 53 6.12 7.31 1.00
C GLY A 53 5.13 7.01 2.11
N VAL A 54 4.65 5.77 2.17
CA VAL A 54 3.75 5.29 3.21
C VAL A 54 4.32 4.02 3.81
N ILE A 55 4.29 3.90 5.13
CA ILE A 55 4.46 2.60 5.80
C ILE A 55 3.07 2.01 5.99
N ALA A 56 2.83 0.85 5.38
CA ALA A 56 1.54 0.19 5.40
C ALA A 56 1.60 -1.12 6.18
N THR A 57 0.59 -1.33 7.02
CA THR A 57 0.29 -2.62 7.67
C THR A 57 -0.99 -3.16 7.06
N ASN A 58 -0.90 -4.34 6.45
CA ASN A 58 -2.01 -5.03 5.80
C ASN A 58 -2.27 -6.34 6.55
N ILE A 59 -3.51 -6.59 6.93
CA ILE A 59 -3.93 -7.85 7.56
C ILE A 59 -4.89 -8.55 6.63
N PHE A 60 -4.57 -9.81 6.35
CA PHE A 60 -5.36 -10.70 5.54
C PHE A 60 -5.88 -11.86 6.39
N GLU A 61 -7.13 -12.22 6.17
CA GLU A 61 -7.73 -13.45 6.69
C GLU A 61 -7.91 -14.44 5.55
N ARG A 62 -7.61 -15.71 5.81
CA ARG A 62 -7.79 -16.79 4.86
C ARG A 62 -9.20 -17.35 5.00
N TYR A 63 -9.97 -17.28 3.92
CA TYR A 63 -11.31 -17.84 3.86
C TYR A 63 -11.49 -18.58 2.53
N GLU A 64 -11.93 -19.84 2.58
CA GLU A 64 -12.10 -20.70 1.40
C GLU A 64 -10.88 -20.69 0.46
N ASN A 65 -9.69 -20.83 1.05
CA ASN A 65 -8.41 -20.82 0.33
C ASN A 65 -8.08 -19.50 -0.41
N ARG A 66 -8.72 -18.39 -0.04
CA ARG A 66 -8.44 -17.04 -0.55
C ARG A 66 -7.99 -16.12 0.58
N TRP A 67 -7.05 -15.22 0.30
CA TRP A 67 -6.65 -14.17 1.23
C TRP A 67 -7.52 -12.93 1.01
N LEU A 68 -8.26 -12.53 2.04
CA LEU A 68 -9.12 -11.36 2.04
C LEU A 68 -8.48 -10.27 2.89
N LEU A 69 -8.35 -9.07 2.35
CA LEU A 69 -7.85 -7.92 3.11
C LEU A 69 -8.93 -7.47 4.11
N ILE A 70 -8.68 -7.70 5.39
CA ILE A 70 -9.59 -7.30 6.48
C ILE A 70 -9.17 -5.99 7.14
N HIS A 71 -7.90 -5.58 6.98
CA HIS A 71 -7.39 -4.32 7.49
C HIS A 71 -6.26 -3.77 6.63
N HIS A 72 -6.28 -2.47 6.39
CA HIS A 72 -5.18 -1.71 5.79
C HIS A 72 -5.05 -0.41 6.57
N GLN A 73 -3.85 -0.15 7.08
CA GLN A 73 -3.48 1.11 7.71
C GLN A 73 -2.19 1.60 7.07
N GLY A 74 -2.25 2.77 6.46
CA GLY A 74 -1.11 3.49 5.91
C GLY A 74 -0.81 4.76 6.71
N SER A 75 0.45 4.99 7.03
CA SER A 75 0.92 6.25 7.62
C SER A 75 2.01 6.88 6.75
N SER A 76 1.87 8.18 6.46
CA SER A 76 2.84 8.92 5.65
C SER A 76 4.20 9.02 6.33
N ILE A 77 5.26 8.93 5.55
CA ILE A 77 6.64 9.15 6.00
C ILE A 77 6.95 10.64 5.88
N SER A 78 7.26 11.30 7.00
CA SER A 78 7.75 12.68 7.00
C SER A 78 9.13 12.78 6.34
N ASN A 79 9.35 13.83 5.54
CA ASN A 79 10.61 14.03 4.78
C ASN A 79 10.97 12.83 3.88
N TYR A 80 9.96 12.23 3.25
CA TYR A 80 10.15 11.08 2.38
C TYR A 80 11.17 11.37 1.26
N MET A 81 12.24 10.59 1.25
CA MET A 81 13.16 10.52 0.13
C MET A 81 12.82 9.26 -0.68
N PRO A 82 12.46 9.40 -1.97
CA PRO A 82 12.20 8.24 -2.80
C PRO A 82 13.47 7.38 -2.90
N PRO A 83 13.36 6.05 -2.82
CA PRO A 83 14.51 5.18 -3.00
C PRO A 83 15.14 5.43 -4.37
N ASN A 84 16.46 5.28 -4.47
CA ASN A 84 17.19 5.29 -5.74
C ASN A 84 16.73 4.09 -6.56
N LEU A 85 15.63 4.26 -7.28
CA LEU A 85 15.14 3.31 -8.26
C LEU A 85 15.94 3.57 -9.53
N SER A 86 17.05 2.84 -9.70
CA SER A 86 17.65 2.68 -11.03
C SER A 86 16.54 2.22 -11.99
N PRO A 87 16.41 2.79 -13.20
CA PRO A 87 15.53 2.21 -14.19
C PRO A 87 15.96 0.77 -14.44
N GLN A 88 15.04 -0.18 -14.27
CA GLN A 88 15.18 -1.52 -14.85
C GLN A 88 14.83 -1.46 -16.32
#